data_AF-A0A9J7DCX7-F1
#
_entry.id   AF-A0A9J7DCX7-F1
#
_cell.length_a   1.000
_cell.length_b   1.000
_cell.length_c   1.000
_cell.angle_alpha   90.00
_cell.angle_beta   90.00
_cell.angle_gamma   90.00
#
_symmetry.space_group_name_H-M   'P 1'
#
loop_
_entity.id
_entity.type
_entity.pdbx_description
1 polymer ?
#
loop_
_entity_poly.entity_id
_entity_poly.type
_entity_poly.pdbx_seq_one_letter_code
_entity_poly.pdbx_strand_id
1 'polypeptide(L)'
;MPVPRQLWNRSWNATLTKMSFCERWEILKDINQCHYDDIVDERNILRLCSYPLCDEILENVPTKQYQISTTTNKVYDITDRKKFCSTKCFKASEYIKSQMLTSPLWLRHQEIIPEFKLLKLND
;
A
#
# COMPACT_ATOMS: atom_id res chain seq x y z
N MET A 1 -28.99 30.48 5.29
CA MET A 1 -28.86 30.14 3.86
C MET A 1 -27.63 29.26 3.71
N PRO A 2 -27.77 27.95 3.47
CA PRO A 2 -26.62 27.06 3.35
C PRO A 2 -26.11 27.05 1.91
N VAL A 3 -24.80 27.22 1.74
CA VAL A 3 -24.10 27.14 0.45
C VAL A 3 -23.96 25.66 0.06
N PRO A 4 -24.27 25.24 -1.19
CA PRO A 4 -24.17 23.84 -1.59
C PRO A 4 -22.70 23.41 -1.69
N ARG A 5 -22.35 22.41 -0.88
CA ARG A 5 -21.09 21.66 -0.98
C ARG A 5 -21.29 20.59 -2.05
N GLN A 6 -20.82 20.82 -3.28
CA GLN A 6 -20.44 19.78 -4.26
C GLN A 6 -20.20 20.39 -5.65
N LEU A 7 -18.94 20.70 -6.01
CA LEU A 7 -18.47 20.75 -7.41
C LEU A 7 -16.94 20.61 -7.49
N TRP A 8 -16.34 19.66 -6.75
CA TRP A 8 -14.91 19.37 -6.94
C TRP A 8 -14.56 17.89 -6.75
N ASN A 9 -15.36 16.98 -7.31
CA ASN A 9 -15.09 15.53 -7.23
C ASN A 9 -15.53 14.78 -8.51
N ARG A 10 -15.24 15.35 -9.69
CA ARG A 10 -15.46 14.64 -10.97
C ARG A 10 -14.31 14.73 -11.97
N SER A 11 -13.41 15.71 -11.84
CA SER A 11 -12.28 15.86 -12.78
C SER A 11 -10.95 15.26 -12.27
N TRP A 12 -10.82 14.95 -10.97
CA TRP A 12 -9.57 14.41 -10.40
C TRP A 12 -9.54 12.88 -10.32
N ASN A 13 -10.69 12.20 -10.31
CA ASN A 13 -10.74 10.73 -10.17
C ASN A 13 -10.55 9.98 -11.51
N ALA A 14 -10.55 10.67 -12.64
CA ALA A 14 -10.44 10.05 -13.97
C ALA A 14 -9.00 9.98 -14.51
N THR A 15 -8.05 10.68 -13.88
CA THR A 15 -6.62 10.69 -14.25
C THR A 15 -5.77 9.73 -13.42
N LEU A 16 -6.21 9.36 -12.21
CA LEU A 16 -5.48 8.41 -11.33
C LEU A 16 -5.74 6.93 -11.66
N THR A 17 -6.63 6.63 -12.59
CA THR A 17 -6.92 5.26 -13.07
C THR A 17 -6.33 4.96 -14.45
N LYS A 18 -5.56 5.89 -15.04
CA LYS A 18 -4.89 5.73 -16.35
C LYS A 18 -3.37 5.84 -16.27
N MET A 19 -2.75 5.38 -15.19
CA MET A 19 -1.31 5.09 -15.20
C MET A 19 -1.10 3.63 -15.59
N SER A 20 -0.39 3.43 -16.69
CA SER A 20 -0.12 2.11 -17.23
C SER A 20 0.62 1.25 -16.21
N PHE A 21 0.40 -0.07 -16.27
CA PHE A 21 1.03 -1.07 -15.40
C PHE A 21 2.57 -1.03 -15.41
N CYS A 22 3.20 -0.38 -16.40
CA CYS A 22 4.66 -0.25 -16.53
C CYS A 22 5.29 0.92 -15.75
N GLU A 23 4.56 1.98 -15.39
CA GLU A 23 5.14 3.16 -14.73
C GLU A 23 5.20 3.05 -13.20
N ARG A 24 4.44 2.11 -12.62
CA ARG A 24 4.25 2.04 -11.16
C ARG A 24 5.46 1.52 -10.39
N TRP A 25 6.37 0.85 -11.08
CA TRP A 25 7.56 0.23 -10.49
C TRP A 25 8.73 1.21 -10.32
N GLU A 26 8.85 2.18 -11.22
CA GLU A 26 9.95 3.16 -11.21
C GLU A 26 9.92 4.05 -9.95
N ILE A 27 8.71 4.31 -9.44
CA ILE A 27 8.49 5.09 -8.21
C ILE A 27 9.18 4.46 -6.99
N LEU A 28 9.40 3.14 -6.97
CA LEU A 28 10.03 2.46 -5.83
C LEU A 28 11.48 2.93 -5.58
N LYS A 29 12.16 3.43 -6.62
CA LYS A 29 13.54 3.95 -6.51
C LYS A 29 13.60 5.28 -5.76
N ASP A 30 12.51 6.05 -5.81
CA ASP A 30 12.40 7.39 -5.22
C ASP A 30 11.63 7.41 -3.89
N ILE A 31 11.42 6.23 -3.30
CA ILE A 31 10.73 6.04 -2.03
C ILE A 31 11.71 5.40 -1.03
N ASN A 32 11.53 5.72 0.25
CA ASN A 32 12.21 5.05 1.36
C ASN A 32 11.16 4.29 2.21
N GLN A 33 11.62 3.49 3.17
CA GLN A 33 10.72 2.67 3.97
C GLN A 33 9.66 3.47 4.75
N CYS A 34 9.96 4.68 5.23
CA CYS A 34 8.97 5.49 5.95
C CYS A 34 7.91 6.07 5.00
N HIS A 35 8.30 6.59 3.84
CA HIS A 35 7.35 7.04 2.82
C HIS A 35 6.46 5.89 2.31
N TYR A 36 6.98 4.66 2.31
CA TYR A 36 6.18 3.49 1.96
C TYR A 36 5.03 3.26 2.94
N ASP A 37 5.27 3.46 4.23
CA ASP A 37 4.23 3.33 5.26
C ASP A 37 3.15 4.41 5.09
N ASP A 38 3.55 5.63 4.77
CA ASP A 38 2.62 6.72 4.46
C ASP A 38 1.75 6.35 3.24
N ILE A 39 2.34 5.80 2.18
CA ILE A 39 1.60 5.33 0.99
C ILE A 39 0.62 4.21 1.36
N VAL A 40 1.03 3.27 2.20
CA VAL A 40 0.17 2.18 2.70
C VAL A 40 -1.04 2.76 3.42
N ASP A 41 -0.84 3.75 4.28
CA ASP A 41 -1.90 4.39 5.05
C ASP A 41 -2.82 5.26 4.18
N GLU A 42 -2.27 6.06 3.27
CA GLU A 42 -3.05 6.86 2.30
C GLU A 42 -3.96 5.97 1.45
N ARG A 43 -3.43 4.85 0.92
CA ARG A 43 -4.22 3.90 0.14
C ARG A 43 -5.33 3.25 0.97
N ASN A 44 -5.04 2.92 2.23
CA ASN A 44 -6.04 2.36 3.15
C ASN A 44 -7.16 3.36 3.49
N ILE A 45 -6.83 4.65 3.66
CA ILE A 45 -7.82 5.74 3.81
C ILE A 45 -8.76 5.78 2.60
N LEU A 46 -8.22 5.58 1.40
CA LEU A 46 -8.97 5.51 0.15
C LEU A 46 -9.68 4.17 -0.10
N ARG A 47 -9.64 3.23 0.86
CA ARG A 47 -10.22 1.87 0.74
C ARG A 47 -9.65 1.06 -0.42
N LEU A 48 -8.40 1.31 -0.80
CA LEU A 48 -7.67 0.50 -1.77
C LEU A 48 -6.71 -0.45 -1.05
N CYS A 49 -6.38 -1.56 -1.71
CA CYS A 49 -5.33 -2.45 -1.24
C CYS A 49 -4.03 -1.65 -1.08
N SER A 50 -3.45 -1.68 0.11
CA SER A 50 -2.23 -0.92 0.41
C SER A 50 -1.00 -1.40 -0.35
N TYR A 51 -1.07 -2.54 -1.03
CA TYR A 51 -0.01 -2.95 -1.95
C TYR A 51 -0.04 -2.03 -3.19
N PRO A 52 1.01 -1.22 -3.48
CA PRO A 52 0.94 -0.19 -4.52
C PRO A 52 0.64 -0.71 -5.92
N LEU A 53 1.02 -1.96 -6.23
CA LEU A 53 0.79 -2.59 -7.53
C LEU A 53 -0.57 -3.29 -7.65
N CYS A 54 -1.44 -3.18 -6.64
CA CYS A 54 -2.75 -3.81 -6.60
C CYS A 54 -3.84 -2.75 -6.55
N ASP A 55 -4.78 -2.79 -7.50
CA ASP A 55 -5.89 -1.83 -7.58
C ASP A 55 -7.19 -2.35 -6.96
N GLU A 56 -7.13 -3.48 -6.26
CA GLU A 56 -8.29 -4.06 -5.58
C GLU A 56 -8.82 -3.12 -4.49
N ILE A 57 -10.14 -3.04 -4.40
CA ILE A 57 -10.84 -2.27 -3.38
C ILE A 57 -11.03 -3.15 -2.14
N LEU A 58 -10.80 -2.59 -0.97
CA LEU A 58 -11.01 -3.29 0.30
C LEU A 58 -12.47 -3.18 0.72
N GLU A 59 -13.24 -4.20 0.39
CA GLU A 59 -14.62 -4.36 0.86
C GLU A 59 -14.65 -5.03 2.24
N ASN A 60 -15.60 -4.62 3.09
CA ASN A 60 -15.86 -5.26 4.39
C ASN A 60 -14.67 -5.35 5.36
N VAL A 61 -13.81 -4.31 5.39
CA VAL A 61 -12.67 -4.26 6.33
C VAL A 61 -13.15 -4.35 7.78
N PRO A 62 -12.65 -5.30 8.58
CA PRO A 62 -13.00 -5.42 9.99
C PRO A 62 -12.64 -4.15 10.79
N THR A 63 -13.57 -3.69 11.63
CA THR A 63 -13.36 -2.53 12.50
C THR A 63 -12.44 -2.84 13.67
N LYS A 64 -12.49 -4.08 14.17
CA LYS A 64 -11.70 -4.59 15.30
C LYS A 64 -10.19 -4.62 15.01
N GLN A 65 -9.40 -4.43 16.06
CA GLN A 65 -7.93 -4.48 16.03
C GLN A 65 -7.39 -5.89 16.25
N TYR A 66 -8.05 -6.67 17.10
CA TYR A 66 -7.61 -8.00 17.48
C TYR A 66 -8.58 -9.09 17.02
N GLN A 67 -8.02 -10.24 16.65
CA GLN A 67 -8.77 -11.44 16.27
C GLN A 67 -8.33 -12.64 17.10
N ILE A 68 -9.29 -13.33 17.73
CA ILE A 68 -9.05 -14.55 18.48
C ILE A 68 -9.17 -15.75 17.53
N SER A 69 -8.13 -16.57 17.48
CA SER A 69 -8.16 -17.89 16.86
C SER A 69 -8.36 -18.94 17.94
N THR A 70 -9.49 -19.63 17.89
CA THR A 70 -9.81 -20.74 18.80
C THR A 70 -9.05 -22.02 18.41
N THR A 71 -8.63 -22.16 17.16
CA THR A 71 -7.83 -23.31 16.70
C THR A 71 -6.44 -23.32 17.31
N THR A 72 -5.82 -22.15 17.43
CA THR A 72 -4.46 -22.00 17.96
C THR A 72 -4.43 -21.37 19.35
N ASN A 73 -5.59 -21.05 19.93
CA ASN A 73 -5.76 -20.32 21.19
C ASN A 73 -4.84 -19.09 21.29
N LYS A 74 -4.81 -18.28 20.21
CA LYS A 74 -3.97 -17.07 20.10
C LYS A 74 -4.79 -15.86 19.71
N VAL A 75 -4.41 -14.70 20.27
CA VAL A 75 -4.92 -13.39 19.89
C VAL A 75 -3.94 -12.76 18.90
N TYR A 76 -4.42 -12.44 17.70
CA TYR A 76 -3.65 -11.81 16.65
C TYR A 76 -4.00 -10.33 16.55
N ASP A 77 -2.99 -9.48 16.36
CA ASP A 77 -3.20 -8.11 15.90
C ASP A 77 -3.39 -8.13 14.37
N ILE A 78 -4.52 -7.59 13.90
CA ILE A 78 -4.88 -7.52 12.48
C ILE A 78 -4.75 -6.12 11.90
N THR A 79 -4.14 -5.16 12.63
CA THR A 79 -4.01 -3.75 12.24
C THR A 79 -3.40 -3.58 10.86
N ASP A 80 -2.25 -4.20 10.60
CA ASP A 80 -1.58 -4.08 9.31
C ASP A 80 -2.16 -5.04 8.29
N ARG A 81 -2.55 -6.25 8.72
CA ARG A 81 -3.06 -7.27 7.80
C ARG A 81 -4.35 -6.82 7.10
N LYS A 82 -5.24 -6.10 7.78
CA LYS A 82 -6.52 -5.65 7.21
C LYS A 82 -6.40 -4.54 6.16
N LYS A 83 -5.21 -3.94 6.01
CA LYS A 83 -4.91 -2.96 4.96
C LYS A 83 -4.70 -3.60 3.57
N PHE A 84 -4.77 -4.93 3.46
CA PHE A 84 -4.47 -5.67 2.23
C PHE A 84 -5.59 -6.64 1.85
N CYS A 85 -5.88 -6.77 0.56
CA CYS A 85 -6.97 -7.62 0.06
C CYS A 85 -6.69 -9.12 0.28
N SER A 86 -5.42 -9.52 0.32
CA SER A 86 -5.02 -10.93 0.44
C SER A 86 -3.69 -11.10 1.17
N THR A 87 -3.44 -12.32 1.65
CA THR A 87 -2.17 -12.65 2.31
C THR A 87 -1.01 -12.58 1.32
N LYS A 88 -1.31 -12.83 0.04
CA LYS A 88 -0.41 -12.65 -1.10
C LYS A 88 0.05 -11.19 -1.19
N CYS A 89 -0.87 -10.23 -1.22
CA CYS A 89 -0.54 -8.80 -1.30
C CYS A 89 0.19 -8.29 -0.04
N PHE A 90 -0.20 -8.75 1.15
CA PHE A 90 0.52 -8.40 2.39
C PHE A 90 1.98 -8.85 2.33
N LYS A 91 2.24 -10.11 1.98
CA LYS A 91 3.61 -10.64 1.86
C LYS A 91 4.41 -9.95 0.75
N ALA A 92 3.79 -9.68 -0.40
CA ALA A 92 4.45 -8.99 -1.51
C ALA A 92 4.82 -7.55 -1.15
N SER A 93 3.93 -6.85 -0.43
CA SER A 93 4.15 -5.51 0.10
C SER A 93 5.34 -5.46 1.05
N GLU A 94 5.35 -6.31 2.08
CA GLU A 94 6.46 -6.42 3.03
C GLU A 94 7.78 -6.78 2.33
N TYR A 95 7.72 -7.68 1.34
CA TYR A 95 8.90 -8.06 0.57
C TYR A 95 9.50 -6.88 -0.20
N ILE A 96 8.68 -6.05 -0.83
CA ILE A 96 9.16 -4.85 -1.53
C ILE A 96 9.67 -3.80 -0.55
N LYS A 97 8.96 -3.56 0.55
CA LYS A 97 9.39 -2.62 1.60
C LYS A 97 10.76 -3.00 2.14
N SER A 98 11.01 -4.29 2.38
CA SER A 98 12.29 -4.78 2.91
C SER A 98 13.49 -4.52 1.98
N GLN A 99 13.25 -4.31 0.69
CA GLN A 99 14.27 -3.98 -0.31
C GLN A 99 14.52 -2.48 -0.43
N MET A 100 13.67 -1.62 0.17
CA MET A 100 13.84 -0.17 0.10
C MET A 100 14.94 0.31 1.04
N LEU A 101 15.66 1.34 0.61
CA LEU A 101 16.62 2.04 1.46
C LEU A 101 15.88 2.80 2.58
N THR A 102 16.50 2.86 3.75
CA THR A 102 16.07 3.69 4.88
C THR A 102 16.71 5.07 4.87
N SER A 103 17.73 5.26 4.04
CA SER A 103 18.40 6.53 3.84
C SER A 103 17.45 7.58 3.27
N PRO A 104 17.65 8.86 3.63
CA PRO A 104 16.93 9.96 3.01
C PRO A 104 17.18 10.09 1.50
N LEU A 105 16.18 10.63 0.78
CA LEU A 105 16.23 10.74 -0.68
C LEU A 105 17.38 11.61 -1.22
N TRP A 106 17.81 12.64 -0.48
CA TRP A 106 18.92 13.50 -0.90
C TRP A 106 20.29 12.80 -0.91
N LEU A 107 20.44 11.63 -0.30
CA LEU A 107 21.67 10.84 -0.36
C LEU A 107 21.73 9.86 -1.54
N ARG A 108 20.68 9.75 -2.36
CA ARG A 108 20.58 8.71 -3.41
C ARG A 108 21.65 8.80 -4.49
N HIS A 109 22.14 10.00 -4.80
CA HIS A 109 23.27 10.20 -5.71
C HIS A 109 24.61 9.58 -5.23
N GLN A 110 24.71 9.24 -3.94
CA GLN A 110 25.90 8.67 -3.30
C GLN A 110 25.72 7.19 -2.94
N GLU A 111 24.54 6.61 -3.19
CA GLU A 111 24.19 5.26 -2.77
C GLU A 111 23.91 4.34 -3.96
N ILE A 112 24.14 3.05 -3.75
CA ILE A 112 23.76 2.02 -4.73
C ILE A 112 22.28 1.72 -4.50
N ILE A 113 21.43 2.16 -5.43
CA ILE A 113 20.00 1.84 -5.41
C ILE A 113 19.83 0.34 -5.70
N PRO A 114 19.15 -0.42 -4.83
CA PRO A 114 18.95 -1.84 -5.03
C PRO A 114 18.04 -2.11 -6.23
N GLU A 115 18.31 -3.22 -6.93
CA GLU A 115 17.38 -3.73 -7.93
C GLU A 115 16.21 -4.41 -7.22
N PHE A 116 15.02 -3.79 -7.30
CA PHE A 116 13.82 -4.34 -6.70
C PHE A 116 13.40 -5.63 -7.40
N LYS A 117 12.93 -6.59 -6.62
CA LYS A 117 12.39 -7.88 -7.07
C LYS A 117 10.97 -8.05 -6.57
N LEU A 118 10.13 -8.55 -7.47
CA LEU A 118 8.76 -8.95 -7.16
C LEU A 118 8.72 -10.33 -6.52
N LEU A 119 7.88 -10.50 -5.50
CA LEU A 119 7.61 -11.80 -4.92
C LEU A 119 6.79 -12.63 -5.92
N LYS A 120 7.40 -13.68 -6.48
CA LYS A 120 6.68 -14.69 -7.27
C LYS A 120 5.89 -15.57 -6.31
N LEU A 121 4.59 -15.31 -6.19
CA LEU A 121 3.69 -16.12 -5.39
C LEU A 121 3.17 -17.22 -6.31
N ASN A 122 3.65 -18.45 -6.11
CA ASN A 122 3.06 -19.62 -6.75
C ASN A 122 1.63 -19.79 -6.21
N ASP A 123 0.68 -20.04 -7.11
CA ASP A 123 -0.75 -20.06 -6.80
C ASP A 123 -1.20 -21.21 -5.90
#